data_AF-A0A2A2LH88-F1
#
_entry.id   AF-A0A2A2LH88-F1
#
_cell.length_a   1.000
_cell.length_b   1.000
_cell.length_c   1.000
_cell.angle_alpha   90.00
_cell.angle_beta   90.00
_cell.angle_gamma   90.00
#
_symmetry.space_group_name_H-M   'P 1'
#
loop_
_entity.id
_entity.type
_entity.pdbx_description
1 polymer ?
#
loop_
_entity_poly.entity_id
_entity_poly.type
_entity_poly.pdbx_seq_one_letter_code
_entity_poly.pdbx_strand_id
1 'polypeptide(L)'
;MSSSTSRLAKAIMPNAGTKGRFQWWKKPEYVGPYKWPLEVGPDYTFKDGRSVVVTSERQLEYKTDNARIIRDVVARLKDVRTMEMAHQKAEAERSRTEEARRKMRPIAKGNRSI
;
A
#
# COMPACT_ATOMS: atom_id res chain seq x y z
N MET A 1 -25.49 1.91 -35.52
CA MET A 1 -24.46 0.88 -35.75
C MET A 1 -23.86 0.54 -34.39
N SER A 2 -24.32 -0.60 -33.86
CA SER A 2 -23.94 -1.16 -32.56
C SER A 2 -22.67 -1.99 -32.73
N SER A 3 -21.69 -1.82 -31.85
CA SER A 3 -20.63 -2.80 -31.59
C SER A 3 -19.99 -2.51 -30.24
N SER A 4 -20.74 -2.79 -29.17
CA SER A 4 -20.19 -3.04 -27.83
C SER A 4 -19.36 -4.32 -27.88
N THR A 5 -18.05 -4.20 -28.08
CA THR A 5 -17.12 -5.30 -27.79
C THR A 5 -16.76 -5.24 -26.32
N SER A 6 -17.63 -5.86 -25.50
CA SER A 6 -17.30 -6.21 -24.14
C SER A 6 -16.01 -7.04 -24.17
N ARG A 7 -14.91 -6.47 -23.66
CA ARG A 7 -13.73 -7.27 -23.30
C ARG A 7 -14.21 -8.24 -22.24
N LEU A 8 -14.42 -9.49 -22.67
CA LEU A 8 -14.70 -10.64 -21.82
C LEU A 8 -13.76 -10.57 -20.62
N ALA A 9 -14.36 -10.28 -19.47
CA ALA A 9 -13.74 -10.50 -18.18
C ALA A 9 -13.29 -11.97 -18.18
N LYS A 10 -11.97 -12.17 -18.26
CA LYS A 10 -11.37 -13.48 -18.11
C LYS A 10 -11.63 -13.90 -16.68
N ALA A 11 -12.70 -14.67 -16.49
CA ALA A 11 -13.03 -15.28 -15.22
C ALA A 11 -11.80 -16.03 -14.72
N ILE A 12 -11.25 -15.58 -13.58
CA ILE A 12 -10.26 -16.32 -12.82
C ILE A 12 -11.01 -17.52 -12.26
N MET A 13 -10.99 -18.64 -12.99
CA MET A 13 -11.50 -19.90 -12.46
C MET A 13 -10.62 -20.30 -11.26
N PRO A 14 -11.19 -20.58 -10.08
CA PRO A 14 -10.44 -21.20 -9.00
C PRO A 14 -10.14 -22.65 -9.39
N ASN A 15 -8.88 -22.94 -9.70
CA ASN A 15 -8.24 -24.26 -9.83
C ASN A 15 -9.17 -25.48 -9.71
N ALA A 16 -9.88 -25.81 -10.79
CA ALA A 16 -10.41 -27.15 -10.98
C ALA A 16 -9.27 -28.05 -11.50
N GLY A 17 -8.65 -28.83 -10.60
CA GLY A 17 -7.97 -30.06 -11.02
C GLY A 17 -6.45 -30.18 -10.87
N THR A 18 -5.84 -29.74 -9.77
CA THR A 18 -4.49 -30.22 -9.40
C THR A 18 -4.56 -31.45 -8.49
N LYS A 19 -4.90 -32.61 -9.07
CA LYS A 19 -4.47 -33.90 -8.51
C LYS A 19 -3.00 -34.10 -8.89
N GLY A 20 -2.10 -33.56 -8.08
CA GLY A 20 -0.66 -33.70 -8.26
C GLY A 20 0.08 -33.26 -6.99
N ARG A 21 1.30 -33.77 -6.77
CA ARG A 21 2.16 -33.32 -5.66
C ARG A 21 2.32 -31.80 -5.72
N PHE A 22 2.22 -31.13 -4.58
CA PHE A 22 2.43 -29.68 -4.46
C PHE A 22 3.83 -29.31 -4.99
N GLN A 23 3.88 -28.58 -6.10
CA GLN A 23 5.12 -28.13 -6.75
C GLN A 23 5.36 -26.66 -6.38
N TRP A 24 6.03 -26.43 -5.26
CA TRP A 24 6.34 -25.11 -4.72
C TRP A 24 7.11 -24.21 -5.71
N TRP A 25 7.85 -24.80 -6.67
CA TRP A 25 8.56 -24.06 -7.71
C TRP A 25 7.69 -23.53 -8.87
N LYS A 26 6.44 -24.02 -9.03
CA LYS A 26 5.54 -23.54 -10.10
C LYS A 26 4.94 -22.16 -9.82
N LYS A 27 5.02 -21.71 -8.57
CA LYS A 27 4.68 -20.35 -8.15
C LYS A 27 5.84 -19.87 -7.27
N PRO A 28 6.93 -19.37 -7.87
CA PRO A 28 8.01 -18.80 -7.07
C PRO A 28 7.45 -17.60 -6.31
N GLU A 29 7.18 -17.80 -5.04
CA GLU A 29 6.96 -16.69 -4.12
C GLU A 29 8.32 -16.03 -3.92
N TYR A 30 8.40 -14.76 -4.28
CA TYR A 30 9.59 -13.96 -3.97
C TYR A 30 9.68 -13.86 -2.44
N VAL A 31 10.47 -14.75 -1.85
CA VAL A 31 10.85 -14.65 -0.45
C VAL A 31 11.90 -13.55 -0.41
N GLY A 32 11.44 -12.31 -0.21
CA GLY A 32 12.31 -11.13 -0.13
C GLY A 32 13.45 -11.33 0.87
N PRO A 33 14.45 -10.43 0.81
CA PRO A 33 15.89 -10.74 0.94
C PRO A 33 16.15 -11.99 1.77
N TYR A 34 16.75 -13.00 1.13
CA TYR A 34 17.03 -14.31 1.72
C TYR A 34 17.56 -14.17 3.15
N LYS A 35 16.69 -14.41 4.13
CA LYS A 35 17.07 -14.52 5.54
C LYS A 35 17.52 -15.95 5.74
N TRP A 36 18.79 -16.15 6.05
CA TRP A 36 19.28 -17.46 6.43
C TRP A 36 18.46 -17.95 7.63
N PRO A 37 17.76 -19.09 7.55
CA PRO A 37 16.92 -19.58 8.65
C PRO A 37 17.70 -19.77 9.95
N LEU A 38 18.99 -20.08 9.87
CA LEU A 38 19.91 -20.21 11.00
C LEU A 38 20.29 -18.87 11.64
N GLU A 39 20.07 -17.74 10.94
CA GLU A 39 20.24 -16.40 11.50
C GLU A 39 18.95 -15.91 12.19
N VAL A 40 17.85 -16.66 12.07
CA VAL A 40 16.53 -16.31 12.62
C VAL A 40 16.29 -17.06 13.92
N GLY A 41 16.67 -16.45 15.03
CA GLY A 41 16.35 -16.94 16.38
C GLY A 41 17.58 -17.09 17.27
N PRO A 42 17.38 -17.32 18.57
CA PRO A 42 18.48 -17.50 19.51
C PRO A 42 19.13 -18.87 19.32
N ASP A 43 20.46 -18.89 19.18
CA ASP A 43 21.26 -20.12 19.06
C ASP A 43 21.31 -20.95 20.34
N TYR A 44 21.11 -20.31 21.50
CA TYR A 44 21.13 -20.94 22.81
C TYR A 44 20.05 -20.34 23.72
N THR A 45 19.72 -21.09 24.77
CA THR A 45 18.80 -20.66 25.83
C THR A 45 19.38 -21.00 27.19
N PHE A 46 18.93 -20.32 28.24
CA PHE A 46 19.32 -20.67 29.61
C PHE A 46 18.71 -22.02 30.00
N LYS A 47 19.43 -22.80 30.82
CA LYS A 47 18.96 -24.08 31.37
C LYS A 47 17.64 -23.94 32.15
N ASP A 48 17.46 -22.80 32.78
CA ASP A 48 16.24 -22.44 33.53
C ASP A 48 15.06 -22.06 32.61
N GLY A 49 15.23 -22.08 31.28
CA GLY A 49 14.19 -21.75 30.32
C GLY A 49 13.96 -20.24 30.09
N ARG A 50 14.81 -19.36 30.62
CA ARG A 50 14.72 -17.92 30.36
C ARG A 50 14.96 -17.65 28.87
N SER A 51 14.10 -16.82 28.28
CA SER A 51 14.19 -16.46 26.87
C SER A 51 15.41 -15.56 26.59
N VAL A 52 16.20 -15.92 25.59
CA VAL A 52 17.26 -15.06 25.05
C VAL A 52 16.69 -14.29 23.87
N VAL A 53 16.78 -12.96 23.92
CA VAL A 53 16.20 -12.08 22.88
C VAL A 53 17.11 -11.98 21.67
N VAL A 54 18.44 -12.00 21.87
CA VAL A 54 19.46 -11.88 20.82
C VAL A 54 20.68 -12.69 21.21
N THR A 55 21.26 -13.45 20.28
CA THR A 55 22.49 -14.24 20.52
C THR A 55 23.74 -13.71 19.83
N SER A 56 23.60 -12.85 18.82
CA SER A 56 24.73 -12.25 18.09
C SER A 56 24.57 -10.74 17.85
N GLU A 57 25.70 -10.04 17.70
CA GLU A 57 25.73 -8.61 17.36
C GLU A 57 25.03 -8.34 16.01
N ARG A 58 25.26 -9.20 15.01
CA ARG A 58 24.60 -9.13 13.70
C ARG A 58 23.07 -9.22 13.80
N GLN A 59 22.54 -10.05 14.71
CA GLN A 59 21.10 -10.10 14.96
C GLN A 59 20.58 -8.83 15.62
N LEU A 60 21.37 -8.22 16.51
CA LEU A 60 21.04 -6.95 17.14
C LEU A 60 20.94 -5.84 16.08
N GLU A 61 21.98 -5.68 15.28
CA GLU A 61 22.06 -4.70 14.17
C GLU A 61 20.86 -4.85 13.22
N TYR A 62 20.59 -6.08 12.79
CA TYR A 62 19.47 -6.38 11.90
C TYR A 62 18.11 -5.99 12.51
N LYS A 63 17.91 -6.26 13.81
CA LYS A 63 16.68 -5.86 14.52
C LYS A 63 16.58 -4.35 14.66
N THR A 64 17.68 -3.66 14.96
CA THR A 64 17.71 -2.20 15.07
C THR A 64 17.44 -1.52 13.73
N ASP A 65 17.99 -2.05 12.64
CA ASP A 65 17.77 -1.53 11.30
C ASP A 65 16.32 -1.74 10.85
N ASN A 66 15.74 -2.91 11.10
CA ASN A 66 14.33 -3.12 10.84
C ASN A 66 13.45 -2.13 11.61
N ALA A 67 13.73 -1.90 12.89
CA ALA A 67 12.99 -0.94 13.70
C ALA A 67 13.13 0.50 13.18
N ARG A 68 14.30 0.86 12.63
CA ARG A 68 14.52 2.14 11.96
C ARG A 68 13.72 2.24 10.66
N ILE A 69 13.84 1.26 9.78
CA ILE A 69 13.13 1.21 8.50
C ILE A 69 11.62 1.30 8.71
N ILE A 70 11.06 0.53 9.66
CA ILE A 70 9.63 0.55 9.96
C ILE A 70 9.18 1.95 10.42
N ARG A 71 9.95 2.60 11.31
CA ARG A 71 9.65 3.96 11.76
C ARG A 71 9.67 4.95 10.59
N ASP A 72 10.65 4.86 9.72
CA ASP A 72 10.79 5.74 8.56
C ASP A 72 9.63 5.53 7.56
N VAL A 73 9.23 4.29 7.32
CA VAL A 73 8.08 3.97 6.46
C VAL A 73 6.79 4.55 7.05
N VAL A 74 6.54 4.33 8.34
CA VAL A 74 5.34 4.86 9.02
C VAL A 74 5.32 6.39 8.99
N ALA A 75 6.46 7.05 9.22
CA ALA A 75 6.58 8.50 9.13
C ALA A 75 6.21 9.00 7.73
N ARG A 76 6.80 8.40 6.68
CA ARG A 76 6.51 8.78 5.29
C ARG A 76 5.05 8.56 4.91
N LEU A 77 4.44 7.45 5.33
CA LEU A 77 3.02 7.18 5.08
C LEU A 77 2.11 8.21 5.78
N LYS A 78 2.50 8.64 6.99
CA LYS A 78 1.81 9.72 7.70
C LYS A 78 1.91 11.04 6.91
N ASP A 79 3.09 11.39 6.42
CA ASP A 79 3.31 12.61 5.64
C ASP A 79 2.45 12.61 4.37
N VAL A 80 2.47 11.53 3.60
CA VAL A 80 1.63 11.36 2.40
C VAL A 80 0.15 11.56 2.75
N ARG A 81 -0.34 10.92 3.80
CA ARG A 81 -1.72 11.07 4.24
C ARG A 81 -2.07 12.52 4.61
N THR A 82 -1.15 13.24 5.26
CA THR A 82 -1.38 14.66 5.57
C THR A 82 -1.46 15.53 4.32
N MET A 83 -0.61 15.26 3.31
CA MET A 83 -0.63 15.96 2.03
C MET A 83 -1.92 15.68 1.26
N GLU A 84 -2.38 14.42 1.24
CA GLU A 84 -3.65 14.02 0.62
C GLU A 84 -4.84 14.75 1.24
N MET A 85 -4.91 14.80 2.58
CA MET A 85 -5.98 15.53 3.28
C MET A 85 -5.94 17.03 2.98
N ALA A 86 -4.75 17.63 2.95
CA ALA A 86 -4.58 19.05 2.62
C ALA A 86 -5.02 19.34 1.17
N HIS A 87 -4.67 18.46 0.23
CA HIS A 87 -5.09 18.57 -1.16
C HIS A 87 -6.61 18.49 -1.31
N GLN A 88 -7.25 17.49 -0.70
CA GLN A 88 -8.71 17.34 -0.72
C GLN A 88 -9.41 18.57 -0.14
N LYS A 89 -8.88 19.13 0.96
CA LYS A 89 -9.41 20.36 1.55
C LYS A 89 -9.28 21.55 0.59
N ALA A 90 -8.13 21.70 -0.07
CA ALA A 90 -7.90 22.76 -1.03
C ALA A 90 -8.81 22.63 -2.26
N GLU A 91 -9.06 21.43 -2.77
CA GLU A 91 -10.00 21.20 -3.87
C GLU A 91 -11.45 21.50 -3.47
N ALA A 92 -11.85 21.11 -2.26
CA ALA A 92 -13.16 21.46 -1.72
C ALA A 92 -13.34 22.98 -1.56
N GLU A 93 -12.29 23.70 -1.17
CA GLU A 93 -12.33 25.16 -1.07
C GLU A 93 -12.35 25.84 -2.45
N ARG A 94 -11.56 25.35 -3.41
CA ARG A 94 -11.58 25.82 -4.81
C ARG A 94 -12.94 25.65 -5.46
N SER A 95 -13.58 24.49 -5.30
CA SER A 95 -14.92 24.23 -5.83
C SER A 95 -15.97 25.14 -5.17
N ARG A 96 -15.95 25.28 -3.83
CA ARG A 96 -16.85 26.20 -3.11
C ARG A 96 -16.68 27.66 -3.54
N THR A 97 -15.45 28.13 -3.66
CA THR A 97 -15.16 29.51 -4.09
C THR A 97 -15.58 29.74 -5.54
N GLU A 98 -15.37 28.76 -6.42
CA GLU A 98 -15.83 28.84 -7.80
C GLU A 98 -17.36 28.86 -7.90
N GLU A 99 -18.06 28.01 -7.15
CA GLU A 99 -19.52 28.04 -7.05
C GLU A 99 -20.05 29.37 -6.52
N ALA A 100 -19.44 29.90 -5.45
CA ALA A 100 -19.79 31.22 -4.92
C ALA A 100 -19.58 32.31 -5.97
N ARG A 101 -18.45 32.27 -6.70
CA ARG A 101 -18.17 33.19 -7.80
C ARG A 101 -19.20 33.04 -8.92
N ARG A 102 -19.60 31.83 -9.29
CA ARG A 102 -20.65 31.57 -10.30
C ARG A 102 -22.00 32.15 -9.88
N LYS A 103 -22.38 32.02 -8.61
CA LYS A 103 -23.64 32.59 -8.07
C LYS A 103 -23.63 34.13 -8.05
N MET A 104 -22.47 34.73 -7.75
CA MET A 104 -22.31 36.19 -7.71
C MET A 104 -22.09 36.83 -9.09
N ARG A 105 -21.88 36.03 -10.14
CA ARG A 105 -21.66 36.57 -11.49
C ARG A 105 -22.94 37.26 -11.99
N PRO A 106 -22.84 38.51 -12.47
CA PRO A 106 -23.98 39.17 -13.08
C PRO A 106 -24.43 38.38 -14.33
N ILE A 107 -25.75 38.28 -14.50
CA ILE A 107 -26.33 37.62 -15.67
C ILE A 107 -26.03 38.50 -16.89
N ALA A 108 -25.37 37.91 -17.89
CA ALA A 108 -25.14 38.59 -19.14
C ALA A 108 -26.50 38.91 -19.79
N LYS A 109 -26.81 40.20 -19.92
CA LYS A 109 -27.89 40.69 -20.77
C LYS A 109 -27.43 40.52 -22.23
N GLY A 110 -27.41 39.29 -22.74
CA GLY A 110 -27.24 39.05 -24.18
C GLY A 110 -28.38 39.70 -24.97
N ASN A 111 -28.20 39.84 -26.29
CA ASN A 111 -29.06 40.53 -27.26
C ASN A 111 -30.55 40.11 -27.20
N ARG A 112 -31.26 40.49 -26.15
CA ARG A 112 -32.72 40.48 -26.13
C ARG A 112 -33.13 41.66 -26.99
N SER A 113 -33.49 41.39 -28.24
CA SER A 113 -34.22 42.35 -29.06
C SER A 113 -35.44 42.81 -28.26
N ILE A 114 -35.53 44.12 -28.07
CA ILE A 114 -36.77 44.80 -27.71
C ILE A 114 -37.79 44.57 -28.82
#